data_AF-A0A7H4MZM3-F1
#
_entry.id   AF-A0A7H4MZM3-F1
#
_cell.length_a   1.000
_cell.length_b   1.000
_cell.length_c   1.000
_cell.angle_alpha   90.00
_cell.angle_beta   90.00
_cell.angle_gamma   90.00
#
_symmetry.space_group_name_H-M   'P 1'
#
loop_
_entity.id
_entity.type
_entity.pdbx_description
1 polymer ?
#
loop_
_entity_poly.entity_id
_entity_poly.type
_entity_poly.pdbx_seq_one_letter_code
_entity_poly.pdbx_strand_id
1 'polypeptide(L)'
;MLNLASVRQGVWRNRSHDPAGSDTRGAAAYDESYADTRLWVQQGWLDYIAPQIYWPFARDAARYDVLAKWWADVVKPTHTRLYIGVALYKVGEPSKKRT
;
A
#
# COMPACT_ATOMS: atom_id res chain seq x y z
N MET A 1 8.52 -15.80 -17.60
CA MET A 1 9.04 -14.54 -17.07
C MET A 1 8.22 -14.21 -15.83
N LEU A 2 8.86 -13.79 -14.72
CA LEU A 2 8.14 -13.23 -13.56
C LEU A 2 7.90 -11.74 -13.80
N ASN A 3 6.65 -11.28 -13.67
CA ASN A 3 6.32 -9.86 -13.72
C ASN A 3 6.25 -9.29 -12.29
N LEU A 4 7.16 -8.36 -11.99
CA LEU A 4 7.29 -7.70 -10.70
C LEU A 4 6.80 -6.24 -10.78
N ALA A 5 5.94 -5.84 -9.86
CA ALA A 5 5.70 -4.42 -9.55
C ALA A 5 6.08 -4.12 -8.09
N SER A 6 7.17 -3.36 -7.91
CA SER A 6 7.51 -2.74 -6.64
C SER A 6 6.79 -1.39 -6.56
N VAL A 7 5.79 -1.28 -5.70
CA VAL A 7 4.99 -0.06 -5.56
C VAL A 7 5.61 0.82 -4.48
N ARG A 8 6.21 1.95 -4.91
CA ARG A 8 6.89 2.89 -4.01
C ARG A 8 5.99 3.49 -2.92
N GLN A 9 4.69 3.56 -3.14
CA GLN A 9 3.75 4.15 -2.20
C GLN A 9 2.75 3.10 -1.73
N GLY A 10 2.72 2.83 -0.42
CA GLY A 10 1.80 1.85 0.16
C GLY A 10 0.32 2.24 0.08
N VAL A 11 0.00 3.50 -0.22
CA VAL A 11 -1.37 3.97 -0.48
C VAL A 11 -1.59 4.02 -2.00
N TRP A 12 -2.55 3.26 -2.53
CA TRP A 12 -2.94 3.36 -3.95
C TRP A 12 -3.77 4.64 -4.17
N ARG A 13 -4.87 4.78 -3.45
CA ARG A 13 -5.72 5.99 -3.36
C ARG A 13 -6.35 6.10 -1.98
N ASN A 14 -6.63 7.33 -1.55
CA ASN A 14 -7.38 7.60 -0.32
C ASN A 14 -8.88 7.45 -0.58
N ARG A 15 -9.62 6.92 0.41
CA ARG A 15 -11.09 6.75 0.34
C ARG A 15 -11.85 8.04 0.03
N SER A 16 -11.31 9.19 0.42
CA SER A 16 -11.89 10.50 0.12
C SER A 16 -11.87 10.87 -1.37
N HIS A 17 -11.00 10.23 -2.17
CA HIS A 17 -10.87 10.47 -3.61
C HIS A 17 -11.49 9.34 -4.44
N ASP A 18 -11.53 8.12 -3.90
CA ASP A 18 -12.14 6.95 -4.55
C ASP A 18 -12.74 6.02 -3.47
N PRO A 19 -14.03 5.64 -3.54
CA PRO A 19 -14.65 4.74 -2.56
C PRO A 19 -13.95 3.38 -2.42
N ALA A 20 -13.24 2.91 -3.44
CA ALA A 20 -12.45 1.68 -3.40
C ALA A 20 -11.07 1.86 -2.72
N GLY A 21 -10.68 3.09 -2.41
CA GLY A 21 -9.42 3.44 -1.76
C GLY A 21 -9.32 3.03 -0.28
N SER A 22 -8.10 3.05 0.24
CA SER A 22 -7.83 2.78 1.66
C SER A 22 -8.31 3.93 2.54
N ASP A 23 -8.71 3.63 3.77
CA ASP A 23 -9.09 4.65 4.77
C ASP A 23 -7.85 5.37 5.32
N THR A 24 -7.24 6.18 4.45
CA THR A 24 -5.99 6.90 4.69
C THR A 24 -6.09 8.34 4.18
N ARG A 25 -5.11 9.16 4.57
CA ARG A 25 -4.89 10.54 4.14
C ARG A 25 -3.43 10.75 3.68
N GLY A 26 -2.84 9.69 3.10
CA GLY A 26 -1.42 9.66 2.71
C GLY A 26 -1.20 10.08 1.24
N ALA A 27 0.07 10.25 0.86
CA ALA A 27 0.48 10.42 -0.53
C ALA A 27 0.09 9.17 -1.35
N ALA A 28 -0.65 9.36 -2.43
CA ALA A 28 -1.31 8.29 -3.18
C ALA A 28 -0.58 7.96 -4.48
N ALA A 29 -0.25 6.68 -4.70
CA ALA A 29 0.50 6.20 -5.86
C ALA A 29 -0.19 6.54 -7.19
N TYR A 30 -1.51 6.42 -7.24
CA TYR A 30 -2.29 6.69 -8.44
C TYR A 30 -2.23 8.18 -8.80
N ASP A 31 -2.41 9.04 -7.80
CA ASP A 31 -2.55 10.48 -8.02
C ASP A 31 -1.20 11.18 -8.24
N GLU A 32 -0.11 10.64 -7.68
CA GLU A 32 1.23 11.23 -7.80
C GLU A 32 2.10 10.58 -8.91
N SER A 33 1.80 9.36 -9.32
CA SER A 33 2.68 8.60 -10.23
C SER A 33 1.93 7.89 -11.37
N TYR A 34 0.63 8.12 -11.52
CA TYR A 34 -0.23 7.47 -12.52
C TYR A 34 -0.15 5.93 -12.49
N ALA A 35 0.21 5.36 -11.33
CA ALA A 35 0.45 3.93 -11.16
C ALA A 35 -0.82 3.26 -10.63
N ASP A 36 -1.68 2.77 -11.54
CA ASP A 36 -2.89 2.01 -11.18
C ASP A 36 -2.58 0.56 -10.81
N THR A 37 -1.92 0.42 -9.68
CA THR A 37 -1.46 -0.87 -9.15
C THR A 37 -2.62 -1.77 -8.72
N ARG A 38 -3.79 -1.20 -8.37
CA ARG A 38 -5.00 -1.98 -8.11
C ARG A 38 -5.50 -2.64 -9.40
N LEU A 39 -5.55 -1.91 -10.51
CA LEU A 39 -5.94 -2.49 -11.80
C LEU A 39 -5.02 -3.64 -12.19
N TRP A 40 -3.70 -3.48 -12.04
CA TRP A 40 -2.73 -4.53 -12.41
C TRP A 40 -2.94 -5.82 -11.61
N VAL A 41 -3.24 -5.69 -10.31
CA VAL A 41 -3.60 -6.84 -9.46
C VAL A 41 -4.92 -7.47 -9.92
N GLN A 42 -5.95 -6.65 -10.13
CA GLN A 42 -7.29 -7.13 -10.52
C GLN A 42 -7.31 -7.83 -11.88
N GLN A 43 -6.48 -7.39 -12.81
CA GLN A 43 -6.33 -8.02 -14.12
C GLN A 43 -5.38 -9.23 -14.10
N GLY A 44 -4.74 -9.52 -12.96
CA GLY A 44 -3.82 -10.65 -12.82
C GLY A 44 -2.53 -10.49 -13.64
N TRP A 45 -2.12 -9.26 -13.93
CA TRP A 45 -0.90 -8.98 -14.71
C TRP A 45 0.39 -9.20 -13.91
N LEU A 46 0.26 -9.34 -12.59
CA LEU A 46 1.36 -9.47 -11.64
C LEU A 46 1.33 -10.86 -10.99
N ASP A 47 2.50 -11.50 -10.93
CA ASP A 47 2.67 -12.71 -10.11
C ASP A 47 2.72 -12.37 -8.61
N TYR A 48 3.15 -11.15 -8.29
CA TYR A 48 3.16 -10.62 -6.93
C TYR A 48 3.21 -9.08 -6.89
N ILE A 49 2.79 -8.52 -5.76
CA ILE A 49 2.87 -7.11 -5.42
C ILE A 49 3.53 -6.90 -4.06
N ALA A 50 4.37 -5.88 -3.97
CA ALA A 50 5.05 -5.51 -2.73
C ALA A 50 4.84 -4.03 -2.36
N PRO A 51 3.73 -3.69 -1.67
CA PRO A 51 3.48 -2.32 -1.24
C PRO A 51 4.41 -1.90 -0.10
N GLN A 52 4.97 -0.70 -0.18
CA GLN A 52 5.82 -0.11 0.86
C GLN A 52 4.97 0.51 1.98
N ILE A 53 4.74 -0.24 3.07
CA ILE A 53 3.95 0.21 4.23
C ILE A 53 4.88 0.55 5.39
N TYR A 54 5.44 1.76 5.36
CA TYR A 54 6.50 2.19 6.28
C TYR A 54 6.01 3.01 7.48
N TRP A 55 4.72 2.98 7.74
CA TRP A 55 4.09 3.78 8.78
C TRP A 55 3.73 2.91 9.98
N PRO A 56 3.93 3.40 11.21
CA PRO A 56 3.59 2.64 12.41
C PRO A 56 2.07 2.63 12.67
N PHE A 57 1.63 1.74 13.55
CA PHE A 57 0.24 1.68 14.05
C PHE A 57 -0.23 2.98 14.71
N ALA A 58 0.68 3.81 15.21
CA ALA A 58 0.34 5.09 15.85
C ALA A 58 0.05 6.24 14.84
N ARG A 59 0.20 6.01 13.52
CA ARG A 59 -0.02 7.05 12.51
C ARG A 59 -1.38 6.91 11.85
N ASP A 60 -2.40 7.56 12.41
CA ASP A 60 -3.79 7.46 11.94
C ASP A 60 -3.98 7.83 10.46
N ALA A 61 -3.16 8.72 9.91
CA ALA A 61 -3.26 9.11 8.50
C ALA A 61 -2.86 8.01 7.50
N ALA A 62 -2.09 7.00 7.91
CA ALA A 62 -1.59 5.94 7.03
C ALA A 62 -1.25 4.69 7.85
N ARG A 63 -2.20 4.23 8.66
CA ARG A 63 -1.96 3.19 9.68
C ARG A 63 -1.60 1.85 9.04
N TYR A 64 -0.60 1.15 9.61
CA TYR A 64 -0.08 -0.10 9.05
C TYR A 64 -1.16 -1.15 8.79
N ASP A 65 -1.98 -1.43 9.80
CA ASP A 65 -3.04 -2.45 9.77
C ASP A 65 -4.12 -2.13 8.75
N VAL A 66 -4.50 -0.85 8.62
CA VAL A 66 -5.49 -0.39 7.64
C VAL A 66 -4.99 -0.68 6.22
N LEU A 67 -3.73 -0.34 5.93
CA LEU A 67 -3.13 -0.55 4.63
C LEU A 67 -2.86 -2.03 4.34
N ALA A 68 -2.32 -2.77 5.31
CA ALA A 68 -2.06 -4.19 5.15
C ALA A 68 -3.36 -4.97 4.89
N LYS A 69 -4.43 -4.65 5.64
CA LYS A 69 -5.75 -5.23 5.41
C LYS A 69 -6.30 -4.87 4.04
N TRP A 70 -6.21 -3.61 3.63
CA TRP A 70 -6.72 -3.16 2.33
C TRP A 70 -6.02 -3.90 1.18
N TRP A 71 -4.68 -4.02 1.21
CA TRP A 71 -3.95 -4.78 0.20
C TRP A 71 -4.29 -6.27 0.21
N ALA A 72 -4.48 -6.87 1.39
CA ALA A 72 -4.93 -8.25 1.50
C ALA A 72 -6.30 -8.45 0.84
N ASP A 73 -7.24 -7.53 1.06
CA ASP A 73 -8.57 -7.57 0.44
C ASP A 73 -8.50 -7.40 -1.09
N VAL A 74 -7.57 -6.58 -1.60
CA VAL A 74 -7.35 -6.36 -3.04
C VAL A 74 -6.79 -7.59 -3.75
N VAL A 75 -5.84 -8.32 -3.14
CA VAL A 75 -5.25 -9.51 -3.77
C VAL A 75 -6.12 -10.76 -3.61
N LYS A 76 -6.97 -10.82 -2.58
CA LYS A 76 -7.76 -12.01 -2.19
C LYS A 76 -8.53 -12.70 -3.33
N PRO A 77 -9.18 -11.98 -4.27
CA PRO A 77 -9.89 -12.63 -5.37
C PRO A 77 -8.99 -12.96 -6.58
N THR A 78 -7.67 -12.85 -6.46
CA THR A 78 -6.70 -12.98 -7.56
C THR A 78 -5.63 -14.02 -7.26
N HIS A 79 -4.80 -14.35 -8.26
CA HIS A 79 -3.61 -15.18 -8.07
C HIS A 79 -2.34 -14.38 -7.68
N THR A 80 -2.47 -13.06 -7.54
CA THR A 80 -1.35 -12.18 -7.21
C THR A 80 -0.92 -12.40 -5.76
N ARG A 81 0.36 -12.71 -5.52
CA ARG A 81 0.89 -12.84 -4.16
C ARG A 81 1.16 -11.47 -3.52
N LEU A 82 0.91 -11.34 -2.22
CA LEU A 82 1.18 -10.11 -1.46
C LEU A 82 2.40 -10.27 -0.55
N TYR A 83 3.36 -9.35 -0.68
CA TYR A 83 4.53 -9.26 0.21
C TYR A 83 4.61 -7.85 0.81
N ILE A 84 4.49 -7.70 2.13
CA ILE A 84 4.50 -6.36 2.74
C ILE A 84 5.94 -5.85 2.88
N GLY A 85 6.24 -4.70 2.26
CA GLY A 85 7.51 -4.01 2.46
C GLY A 85 7.54 -3.31 3.82
N VAL A 86 8.41 -3.77 4.71
CA VAL A 86 8.60 -3.20 6.06
C VAL A 86 9.87 -2.34 6.09
N ALA A 87 9.78 -1.14 6.69
CA ALA A 87 10.92 -0.22 6.82
C ALA A 87 11.86 -0.62 7.97
N LEU A 88 12.67 -1.67 7.75
CA LEU A 88 13.68 -2.09 8.73
C LEU A 88 14.72 -1.00 9.04
N TYR A 89 14.95 -0.07 8.11
CA TYR A 89 15.85 1.08 8.33
C TYR A 89 15.37 2.08 9.39
N LYS A 90 14.09 2.00 9.83
CA LYS A 90 13.54 2.86 10.89
C LYS A 90 13.54 2.20 12.27
N VAL A 91 14.04 0.98 12.39
CA VAL A 91 14.08 0.26 13.67
C VAL A 91 15.03 0.98 14.61
N GLY A 92 14.55 1.35 15.80
CA GLY A 92 15.31 2.11 16.80
C GLY A 92 15.16 3.63 16.71
N GLU A 93 14.51 4.16 15.68
CA GLU A 93 14.21 5.59 15.60
C GLU A 93 12.89 5.93 16.31
N PRO A 94 12.86 6.95 17.19
CA PRO A 94 11.62 7.38 17.84
C PRO A 94 10.60 7.88 16.81
N SER A 95 9.36 7.41 16.90
CA SER A 95 8.28 7.93 16.05
C SER A 95 8.02 9.41 16.38
N LYS A 96 8.26 10.33 15.43
CA LYS A 96 7.82 11.72 15.58
C LYS A 96 6.29 11.78 15.69
N LYS A 97 5.79 12.01 16.91
CA LYS A 97 4.40 12.44 17.13
C LYS A 97 4.33 13.94 16.81
N ARG A 98 3.50 14.34 15.83
CA ARG A 98 3.15 15.76 15.67
C ARG A 98 2.18 16.10 16.80
N THR A 99 2.63 16.97 17.71
CA THR A 99 1.77 17.81 18.56
C THR A 99 0.95 18.76 17.70
#